data_AF-A0A0C2ZE59-F1
#
_entry.id   AF-A0A0C2ZE59-F1
#
_cell.length_a   1.000
_cell.length_b   1.000
_cell.length_c   1.000
_cell.angle_alpha   90.00
_cell.angle_beta   90.00
_cell.angle_gamma   90.00
#
_symmetry.space_group_name_H-M   'P 1'
#
loop_
_entity.id
_entity.type
_entity.pdbx_description
1 polymer ?
#
loop_
_entity_poly.entity_id
_entity_poly.type
_entity_poly.pdbx_seq_one_letter_code
_entity_poly.pdbx_strand_id
1 'polypeptide(L)'
;LIFRDLVVFVAQLQRTLLDIHALLDYIKILHPLLADPCSKPIGANPTWMGCFMKCTETCECLYFAGVPVWLVHYEDFIPPTMNI
;
A
#
# COMPACT_ATOMS: atom_id res chain seq x y z
N LEU A 1 -31.73 -7.69 14.36
CA LEU A 1 -31.37 -6.49 13.58
C LEU A 1 -30.23 -5.70 14.24
N ILE A 2 -30.23 -5.48 15.55
CA ILE A 2 -29.30 -4.57 16.25
C ILE A 2 -27.80 -4.97 16.21
N PHE A 3 -27.46 -6.27 16.28
CA PHE A 3 -26.05 -6.70 16.38
C PHE A 3 -25.26 -6.55 15.06
N ARG A 4 -25.86 -6.95 13.93
CA ARG A 4 -25.21 -6.85 12.61
C ARG A 4 -24.91 -5.40 12.25
N ASP A 5 -25.85 -4.51 12.53
CA ASP A 5 -25.71 -3.09 12.20
C ASP A 5 -24.64 -2.42 13.09
N LEU A 6 -24.52 -2.84 14.37
CA LEU A 6 -23.42 -2.44 15.25
C LEU A 6 -22.05 -2.91 14.73
N VAL A 7 -21.94 -4.15 14.26
CA VAL A 7 -20.71 -4.70 13.68
C VAL A 7 -20.29 -3.90 12.45
N VAL A 8 -21.25 -3.58 11.56
CA VAL A 8 -20.99 -2.76 10.37
C VAL A 8 -20.51 -1.36 10.76
N PHE A 9 -21.15 -0.73 11.74
CA PHE A 9 -20.75 0.59 12.22
C PHE A 9 -19.32 0.60 12.79
N VAL A 10 -18.99 -0.39 13.64
CA VAL A 10 -17.64 -0.52 14.21
C VAL A 10 -16.61 -0.75 13.11
N ALA A 11 -16.90 -1.62 12.13
CA ALA A 11 -15.99 -1.87 11.01
C ALA A 11 -15.77 -0.60 10.16
N GLN A 12 -16.81 0.20 9.90
CA GLN A 12 -16.70 1.47 9.19
C GLN A 12 -15.87 2.50 9.96
N LEU A 13 -16.06 2.59 11.28
CA LEU A 13 -15.27 3.47 12.13
C LEU A 13 -13.80 3.04 12.15
N GLN A 14 -13.53 1.76 12.36
CA GLN A 14 -12.17 1.20 12.33
C GLN A 14 -11.50 1.48 10.97
N ARG A 15 -12.24 1.28 9.87
CA ARG A 15 -11.74 1.58 8.53
C ARG A 15 -11.38 3.05 8.36
N THR A 16 -12.28 3.94 8.75
CA THR A 16 -12.07 5.40 8.67
C THR A 16 -10.83 5.83 9.47
N LEU A 17 -10.66 5.30 10.68
CA LEU A 17 -9.49 5.59 11.50
C LEU A 17 -8.20 5.09 10.84
N LEU A 18 -8.20 3.87 10.29
CA LEU A 18 -7.06 3.33 9.56
C LEU A 18 -6.71 4.16 8.31
N ASP A 19 -7.72 4.63 7.57
CA ASP A 19 -7.50 5.49 6.40
C ASP A 19 -6.90 6.85 6.81
N ILE A 20 -7.33 7.44 7.93
CA ILE A 20 -6.72 8.66 8.48
C ILE A 20 -5.27 8.42 8.90
N HIS A 21 -5.00 7.31 9.60
CA HIS A 21 -3.64 6.95 10.00
C HIS A 21 -2.72 6.76 8.79
N ALA A 22 -3.18 6.03 7.76
CA ALA A 22 -2.44 5.85 6.52
C ALA A 22 -2.16 7.18 5.80
N LEU A 23 -3.12 8.11 5.80
CA LEU A 23 -2.93 9.45 5.24
C LEU A 23 -1.86 10.26 6.02
N LEU A 24 -1.87 10.18 7.34
CA LEU A 24 -0.86 10.85 8.17
C LEU A 24 0.53 10.28 7.95
N ASP A 25 0.67 8.96 7.85
CA ASP A 25 1.93 8.29 7.52
C ASP A 25 2.41 8.68 6.12
N TYR A 26 1.48 8.77 5.16
CA TYR A 26 1.78 9.24 3.81
C TYR A 26 2.38 10.65 3.84
N ILE A 27 1.71 11.61 4.48
CA ILE A 27 2.15 13.01 4.50
C ILE A 27 3.48 13.17 5.25
N LYS A 28 3.63 12.50 6.40
CA LYS A 28 4.78 12.72 7.29
C LYS A 28 6.02 11.95 6.91
N ILE A 29 5.86 10.77 6.30
CA ILE A 29 6.96 9.82 6.08
C ILE A 29 7.13 9.56 4.58
N LEU A 30 6.07 9.12 3.92
CA LEU A 30 6.19 8.65 2.54
C LEU A 30 6.41 9.78 1.54
N HIS A 31 5.69 10.89 1.67
CA HIS A 31 5.78 12.02 0.74
C HIS A 31 7.19 12.62 0.67
N PRO A 32 7.91 12.86 1.79
CA PRO A 32 9.33 13.22 1.75
C PRO A 32 10.22 12.19 1.04
N LEU A 33 10.02 10.89 1.30
CA LEU A 33 10.80 9.81 0.69
C LEU A 33 10.56 9.69 -0.82
N LEU A 34 9.36 10.02 -1.28
CA LEU A 34 9.03 10.06 -2.71
C LEU A 34 9.62 11.30 -3.40
N ALA A 35 9.74 12.42 -2.69
CA ALA A 35 10.31 13.65 -3.22
C ALA A 35 11.85 13.56 -3.35
N ASP A 36 12.51 12.82 -2.46
CA ASP A 36 13.95 12.53 -2.50
C ASP A 36 14.18 11.00 -2.39
N PRO A 37 14.09 10.26 -3.51
CA PRO A 37 14.11 8.82 -3.50
C PRO A 37 15.46 8.27 -3.03
N CYS A 38 15.42 7.28 -2.15
CA CYS A 38 16.62 6.56 -1.76
C CYS A 38 17.22 5.81 -2.95
N SER A 39 18.55 5.81 -3.07
CA SER A 39 19.27 5.04 -4.10
C SER A 39 19.20 3.53 -3.91
N LYS A 40 18.72 3.08 -2.74
CA LYS A 40 18.54 1.67 -2.38
C LYS A 40 17.18 1.47 -1.71
N PRO A 41 16.54 0.31 -1.89
CA PRO A 41 15.27 0.05 -1.23
C PRO A 41 15.40 0.06 0.28
N ILE A 42 14.52 0.80 0.95
CA ILE A 42 14.36 0.72 2.39
C ILE A 42 13.68 -0.62 2.72
N GLY A 43 14.09 -1.26 3.82
CA GLY A 43 13.44 -2.49 4.27
C GLY A 43 11.94 -2.27 4.50
N ALA A 44 11.11 -3.21 4.01
CA ALA A 44 9.67 -3.07 4.08
C ALA A 44 9.20 -2.91 5.53
N ASN A 45 8.42 -1.86 5.81
CA ASN A 45 7.88 -1.64 7.14
C ASN A 45 6.74 -2.64 7.41
N PRO A 46 6.88 -3.55 8.40
CA PRO A 46 5.87 -4.58 8.66
C PRO A 46 4.59 -4.02 9.29
N THR A 47 4.60 -2.78 9.78
CA THR A 47 3.41 -2.15 10.39
C THR A 47 2.54 -1.40 9.37
N TRP A 48 3.06 -1.16 8.16
CA TRP A 48 2.33 -0.46 7.12
C TRP A 48 1.40 -1.39 6.36
N MET A 49 0.20 -0.88 6.07
CA MET A 49 -0.68 -1.54 5.11
C MET A 49 -0.08 -1.38 3.73
N GLY A 50 0.24 -2.50 3.08
CA GLY A 50 0.72 -2.47 1.72
C GLY A 50 -0.39 -2.15 0.71
N CYS A 51 -0.02 -2.04 -0.57
CA CYS A 51 -0.97 -1.72 -1.64
C CYS A 51 -0.79 -2.58 -2.89
N PHE A 52 -1.91 -2.78 -3.60
CA PHE A 52 -1.94 -3.38 -4.93
C PHE A 52 -1.96 -2.26 -5.96
N MET A 53 -1.08 -2.33 -6.95
CA MET A 53 -0.87 -1.25 -7.90
C MET A 53 -0.62 -1.85 -9.29
N LYS A 54 -1.10 -1.18 -10.34
CA LYS A 54 -0.87 -1.60 -11.73
C LYS A 54 0.24 -0.81 -12.42
N CYS A 55 0.55 0.38 -11.89
CA CYS A 55 1.58 1.25 -12.43
C CYS A 55 2.95 0.83 -11.89
N THR A 56 3.84 0.35 -12.77
CA THR A 56 5.19 -0.07 -12.42
C THR A 56 6.01 1.06 -11.79
N GLU A 57 5.95 2.27 -12.35
CA GLU A 57 6.69 3.43 -11.83
C GLU A 57 6.27 3.76 -10.39
N THR A 58 4.97 3.77 -10.11
CA THR A 58 4.49 4.00 -8.74
C THR A 58 4.85 2.86 -7.80
N CYS A 59 4.80 1.60 -8.27
CA CYS A 59 5.28 0.45 -7.49
C CYS A 59 6.75 0.58 -7.11
N GLU A 60 7.61 0.94 -8.05
CA GLU A 60 9.04 1.10 -7.80
C GLU A 60 9.27 2.19 -6.76
N CYS A 61 8.68 3.37 -6.92
CA CYS A 61 8.81 4.44 -5.94
C CYS A 61 8.38 4.01 -4.51
N LEU A 62 7.27 3.28 -4.39
CA LEU A 62 6.78 2.77 -3.12
C LEU A 62 7.68 1.68 -2.54
N TYR A 63 8.21 0.78 -3.38
CA TYR A 63 9.17 -0.23 -2.99
C TYR A 63 10.46 0.39 -2.45
N PHE A 64 10.99 1.42 -3.13
CA PHE A 64 12.16 2.15 -2.66
C PHE A 64 11.92 2.87 -1.34
N ALA A 65 10.70 3.35 -1.11
CA ALA A 65 10.29 3.95 0.15
C ALA A 65 9.99 2.94 1.28
N GLY A 66 10.14 1.63 1.04
CA GLY A 66 9.90 0.59 2.04
C GLY A 66 8.43 0.30 2.30
N VAL A 67 7.54 0.66 1.39
CA VAL A 67 6.12 0.31 1.45
C VAL A 67 5.93 -1.10 0.87
N PRO A 68 5.25 -2.02 1.57
CA PRO A 68 4.87 -3.29 0.97
C PRO A 68 3.96 -3.05 -0.25
N VAL A 69 4.36 -3.50 -1.44
CA VAL A 69 3.62 -3.24 -2.67
C VAL A 69 3.60 -4.48 -3.55
N TRP A 70 2.45 -4.72 -4.17
CA TRP A 70 2.24 -5.80 -5.12
C TRP A 70 1.84 -5.21 -6.48
N LEU A 71 2.71 -5.41 -7.47
CA LEU A 71 2.43 -5.06 -8.85
C LEU A 71 1.46 -6.09 -9.44
N VAL A 72 0.27 -5.65 -9.82
CA VAL A 72 -0.79 -6.47 -10.38
C VAL A 72 -0.76 -6.34 -11.90
N HIS A 73 -0.45 -7.44 -12.58
CA HIS A 73 -0.57 -7.56 -14.03
C HIS A 73 -1.80 -8.40 -14.40
N TYR A 74 -2.37 -8.15 -15.58
CA TYR A 74 -3.28 -9.13 -16.18
C TYR A 74 -2.45 -10.30 -16.70
N GLU A 75 -3.04 -11.49 -16.68
CA GLU A 75 -2.41 -12.73 -17.15
C GLU A 75 -1.84 -12.58 -18.56
N ASP A 76 -2.56 -11.91 -19.46
CA ASP A 76 -2.15 -11.65 -20.84
C ASP A 76 -0.83 -10.86 -20.97
N PHE A 77 -0.42 -10.14 -19.91
CA PHE A 77 0.81 -9.34 -19.86
C PHE A 77 1.92 -10.00 -19.05
N ILE A 78 1.71 -11.19 -18.48
CA ILE A 78 2.76 -11.95 -17.80
C ILE A 78 3.54 -12.71 -18.87
N PRO A 79 4.85 -12.44 -19.05
CA PRO A 79 5.64 -13.20 -20.00
C PRO A 79 5.59 -14.69 -19.65
N PRO A 80 5.41 -15.60 -20.63
CA PRO A 80 5.35 -17.04 -20.37
C PRO A 80 6.67 -17.61 -19.79
N THR A 81 7.74 -16.81 -19.80
CA THR A 81 9.06 -17.13 -19.24
C THR A 81 9.27 -16.58 -17.83
N MET A 82 8.30 -15.87 -17.25
CA MET A 82 8.40 -15.33 -15.89
C MET A 82 8.18 -16.45 -14.88
N ASN A 83 9.18 -16.75 -14.06
CA ASN A 83 9.02 -17.66 -12.92
C ASN A 83 8.19 -16.93 -11.84
N ILE A 84 6.98 -17.40 -11.63
CA ILE A 84 6.07 -16.96 -10.54
C ILE A 84 6.38 -17.76 -9.29
#